data_AF-A0A5J4R6Z4-F1
#
_entry.id   AF-A0A5J4R6Z4-F1
#
_cell.length_a   1.000
_cell.length_b   1.000
_cell.length_c   1.000
_cell.angle_alpha   90.00
_cell.angle_beta   90.00
_cell.angle_gamma   90.00
#
_symmetry.space_group_name_H-M   'P 1'
#
loop_
_entity.id
_entity.type
_entity.pdbx_description
1 polymer ?
#
loop_
_entity_poly.entity_id
_entity_poly.type
_entity_poly.pdbx_seq_one_letter_code
_entity_poly.pdbx_strand_id
1 'polypeptide(L)'
;MFALLEFVVDYIHFNAETYRRHDFVDNALGCKLAENRSQEYYTNDSLQNGLYKMGVNSFESCFFSYNIASKTLFCLWVKTILLSIAFLFFAISGYNEIAIFIIQLAIPLLLLQQAIKQQLYVVRLKEVLARYRTIFNNIKNVTEYNTAKLLREILEYEGIISWGNLLLDETTYNNLNAELSAQWEEKKKEYSIV
;
A
#
# COMPACT_ATOMS: atom_id res chain seq x y z
N MET A 1 11.02 13.05 22.18
CA MET A 1 9.65 13.50 21.83
C MET A 1 9.20 12.92 20.49
N PHE A 2 9.97 13.11 19.40
CA PHE A 2 9.66 12.53 18.08
C PHE A 2 9.52 11.00 18.07
N ALA A 3 10.47 10.26 18.64
CA ALA A 3 10.41 8.79 18.71
C ALA A 3 9.21 8.23 19.51
N LEU A 4 8.73 8.97 20.53
CA LEU A 4 7.52 8.58 21.27
C LEU A 4 6.27 8.79 20.42
N LEU A 5 6.22 9.87 19.62
CA LEU A 5 5.13 10.11 18.68
C LEU A 5 5.11 9.07 17.56
N GLU A 6 6.28 8.73 16.98
CA GLU A 6 6.38 7.63 16.01
C GLU A 6 5.88 6.32 16.60
N PHE A 7 6.31 5.97 17.82
CA PHE A 7 5.83 4.77 18.49
C PHE A 7 4.31 4.75 18.68
N VAL A 8 3.71 5.87 19.10
CA VAL A 8 2.25 5.97 19.26
C VAL A 8 1.54 5.84 17.93
N VAL A 9 2.04 6.48 16.87
CA VAL A 9 1.48 6.40 15.52
C VAL A 9 1.57 4.96 15.00
N ASP A 10 2.72 4.32 15.13
CA ASP A 10 2.92 2.93 14.72
C ASP A 10 2.00 1.97 15.50
N TYR A 11 1.83 2.19 16.80
CA TYR A 11 0.92 1.39 17.62
C TYR A 11 -0.54 1.54 17.18
N ILE A 12 -1.00 2.77 16.93
CA ILE A 12 -2.36 3.03 16.43
C ILE A 12 -2.54 2.39 15.05
N HIS A 13 -1.57 2.56 14.16
CA HIS A 13 -1.62 2.02 12.81
C HIS A 13 -1.65 0.48 12.81
N PHE A 14 -0.84 -0.16 13.66
CA PHE A 14 -0.84 -1.60 13.83
C PHE A 14 -2.21 -2.15 14.27
N ASN A 15 -2.87 -1.46 15.20
CA ASN A 15 -4.20 -1.84 15.65
C ASN A 15 -5.24 -1.62 14.53
N ALA A 16 -5.20 -0.48 13.84
CA ALA A 16 -6.09 -0.19 12.71
C ALA A 16 -5.96 -1.24 11.59
N GLU A 17 -4.73 -1.64 11.25
CA GLU A 17 -4.47 -2.70 10.27
C GLU A 17 -4.97 -4.07 10.73
N THR A 18 -4.95 -4.35 12.04
CA THR A 18 -5.55 -5.57 12.59
C THR A 18 -7.05 -5.59 12.39
N TYR A 19 -7.74 -4.48 12.68
CA TYR A 19 -9.17 -4.34 12.40
C TYR A 19 -9.46 -4.46 10.90
N ARG A 20 -8.67 -3.82 10.03
CA ARG A 20 -8.81 -3.93 8.57
C ARG A 20 -8.70 -5.38 8.10
N ARG A 21 -7.75 -6.16 8.61
CA ARG A 21 -7.61 -7.59 8.25
C ARG A 21 -8.81 -8.42 8.71
N HIS A 22 -9.34 -8.17 9.91
CA HIS A 22 -10.54 -8.87 10.36
C HIS A 22 -11.75 -8.56 9.47
N ASP A 23 -11.94 -7.28 9.12
CA ASP A 23 -13.02 -6.84 8.24
C ASP A 23 -12.87 -7.39 6.81
N PHE A 24 -11.64 -7.42 6.28
CA PHE A 24 -11.32 -8.05 4.99
C PHE A 24 -11.73 -9.53 4.98
N VAL A 25 -11.37 -10.28 6.02
CA VAL A 25 -11.71 -11.71 6.13
C VAL A 25 -13.23 -11.90 6.29
N ASP A 26 -13.88 -11.07 7.09
CA ASP A 26 -15.34 -11.07 7.26
C ASP A 26 -16.09 -10.78 5.95
N ASN A 27 -15.70 -9.74 5.22
CA ASN A 27 -16.34 -9.38 3.95
C ASN A 27 -16.16 -10.49 2.90
N ALA A 28 -14.97 -11.09 2.86
CA ALA A 28 -14.63 -12.08 1.86
C ALA A 28 -15.24 -13.48 2.13
N LEU A 29 -15.24 -13.93 3.39
CA LEU A 29 -15.64 -15.29 3.77
C LEU A 29 -17.00 -15.37 4.47
N GLY A 30 -17.60 -14.24 4.81
CA GLY A 30 -18.90 -14.20 5.51
C GLY A 30 -18.82 -14.64 6.97
N CYS A 31 -17.64 -14.62 7.59
CA CYS A 31 -17.46 -14.90 9.02
C CYS A 31 -17.77 -13.66 9.88
N LYS A 32 -17.54 -13.75 11.20
CA LYS A 32 -17.80 -12.72 12.21
C LYS A 32 -16.61 -12.54 13.17
N LEU A 33 -15.51 -12.01 12.66
CA LEU A 33 -14.26 -11.73 13.39
C LEU A 33 -14.14 -10.26 13.79
N ALA A 34 -14.66 -9.34 12.96
CA ALA A 34 -14.56 -7.91 13.24
C ALA A 34 -15.66 -7.46 14.20
N GLU A 35 -15.32 -6.63 15.19
CA GLU A 35 -16.30 -6.01 16.10
C GLU A 35 -17.21 -5.03 15.36
N ASN A 36 -16.63 -4.24 14.45
CA ASN A 36 -17.31 -3.31 13.57
C ASN A 36 -16.90 -3.60 12.13
N ARG A 37 -17.86 -3.54 11.21
CA ARG A 37 -17.63 -3.77 9.78
C ARG A 37 -17.59 -2.48 9.01
N SER A 38 -16.68 -2.38 8.05
CA SER A 38 -16.74 -1.29 7.10
C SER A 38 -17.98 -1.44 6.22
N GLN A 39 -18.54 -0.30 5.81
CA GLN A 39 -19.61 -0.25 4.82
C GLN A 39 -18.98 0.26 3.52
N GLU A 40 -19.26 -0.41 2.40
CA GLU A 40 -18.86 0.02 1.05
C GLU A 40 -17.35 0.17 0.80
N TYR A 41 -16.50 -0.45 1.65
CA TYR A 41 -15.04 -0.43 1.44
C TYR A 41 -14.62 -1.23 0.20
N TYR A 42 -15.35 -2.31 -0.10
CA TYR A 42 -15.14 -3.13 -1.29
C TYR A 42 -16.31 -2.97 -2.26
N THR A 43 -16.04 -2.97 -3.56
CA THR A 43 -17.07 -2.84 -4.61
C THR A 43 -17.57 -4.19 -5.14
N ASN A 44 -17.29 -5.28 -4.41
CA ASN A 44 -17.50 -6.66 -4.87
C ASN A 44 -18.52 -7.43 -4.02
N ASP A 45 -19.48 -6.73 -3.42
CA ASP A 45 -20.48 -7.34 -2.54
C ASP A 45 -21.44 -8.29 -3.28
N SER A 46 -21.55 -8.19 -4.60
CA SER A 46 -22.31 -9.13 -5.45
C SER A 46 -21.70 -10.52 -5.51
N LEU A 47 -20.40 -10.66 -5.22
CA LEU A 47 -19.71 -11.95 -5.27
C LEU A 47 -20.12 -12.85 -4.10
N GLN A 48 -20.25 -14.15 -4.37
CA GLN A 48 -20.44 -15.14 -3.32
C GLN A 48 -19.21 -15.20 -2.40
N ASN A 49 -19.47 -15.30 -1.10
CA ASN A 49 -18.42 -15.45 -0.08
C ASN A 49 -17.54 -16.68 -0.38
N GLY A 50 -16.23 -16.50 -0.27
CA GLY A 50 -15.23 -17.54 -0.54
C GLY A 50 -13.88 -16.96 -0.98
N LEU A 51 -12.93 -17.84 -1.27
CA LEU A 51 -11.57 -17.43 -1.63
C LEU A 51 -11.52 -16.62 -2.94
N TYR A 52 -12.45 -16.86 -3.87
CA TYR A 52 -12.53 -16.05 -5.08
C TYR A 52 -12.82 -14.58 -4.75
N LYS A 53 -13.87 -14.30 -3.95
CA LYS A 53 -14.17 -12.95 -3.46
C LYS A 53 -12.99 -12.35 -2.69
N MET A 54 -12.35 -13.14 -1.82
CA MET A 54 -11.15 -12.71 -1.10
C MET A 54 -10.02 -12.27 -2.05
N GLY A 55 -9.78 -13.04 -3.11
CA GLY A 55 -8.80 -12.74 -4.14
C GLY A 55 -9.13 -11.47 -4.92
N VAL A 56 -10.41 -11.26 -5.28
CA VAL A 56 -10.87 -10.06 -5.97
C VAL A 56 -10.71 -8.82 -5.07
N ASN A 57 -11.15 -8.89 -3.82
CA ASN A 57 -10.99 -7.81 -2.83
C ASN A 57 -9.51 -7.46 -2.59
N SER A 58 -8.64 -8.47 -2.50
CA SER A 58 -7.21 -8.27 -2.36
C SER A 58 -6.58 -7.67 -3.62
N PHE A 59 -7.08 -8.04 -4.81
CA PHE A 59 -6.64 -7.45 -6.07
C PHE A 59 -7.05 -5.97 -6.19
N GLU A 60 -8.29 -5.63 -5.83
CA GLU A 60 -8.77 -4.25 -5.72
C GLU A 60 -7.86 -3.45 -4.76
N SER A 61 -7.66 -3.98 -3.55
CA SER A 61 -6.82 -3.34 -2.54
C SER A 61 -5.38 -3.13 -3.03
N CYS A 62 -4.78 -4.13 -3.67
CA CYS A 62 -3.45 -4.03 -4.25
C CYS A 62 -3.39 -2.99 -5.38
N PHE A 63 -4.44 -2.88 -6.20
CA PHE A 63 -4.54 -1.88 -7.25
C PHE A 63 -4.58 -0.46 -6.68
N PHE A 64 -5.43 -0.20 -5.69
CA PHE A 64 -5.50 1.10 -5.03
C PHE A 64 -4.18 1.45 -4.33
N SER A 65 -3.67 0.54 -3.49
CA SER A 65 -2.41 0.72 -2.77
C SER A 65 -1.24 1.03 -3.71
N TYR A 66 -1.12 0.33 -4.84
CA TYR A 66 -0.06 0.58 -5.81
C TYR A 66 -0.14 1.98 -6.41
N ASN A 67 -1.32 2.40 -6.88
CA ASN A 67 -1.45 3.69 -7.56
C ASN A 67 -1.23 4.86 -6.60
N ILE A 68 -1.77 4.78 -5.38
CA ILE A 68 -1.59 5.81 -4.36
C ILE A 68 -0.12 5.87 -3.90
N ALA A 69 0.49 4.72 -3.61
CA ALA A 69 1.90 4.66 -3.19
C ALA A 69 2.86 5.12 -4.29
N SER A 70 2.56 4.82 -5.56
CA SER A 70 3.35 5.27 -6.71
C SER A 70 3.26 6.78 -6.90
N LYS A 71 2.07 7.37 -6.75
CA LYS A 71 1.88 8.83 -6.83
C LYS A 71 2.63 9.56 -5.72
N THR A 72 2.51 9.08 -4.49
CA THR A 72 3.18 9.68 -3.31
C THR A 72 4.70 9.51 -3.37
N LEU A 73 5.20 8.40 -3.92
CA LEU A 73 6.64 8.13 -4.09
C LEU A 73 7.31 9.18 -4.98
N PHE A 74 6.66 9.60 -6.07
CA PHE A 74 7.20 10.66 -6.93
C PHE A 74 7.38 11.97 -6.15
N CYS A 75 6.36 12.36 -5.37
CA CYS A 75 6.42 13.55 -4.53
C CYS A 75 7.52 13.44 -3.47
N LEU A 76 7.72 12.25 -2.88
CA LEU A 76 8.75 12.02 -1.88
C LEU A 76 10.16 12.16 -2.48
N TRP A 77 10.42 11.56 -3.66
CA TRP A 77 11.71 11.71 -4.34
C TRP A 77 12.03 13.17 -4.67
N VAL A 78 11.05 13.93 -5.18
CA VAL A 78 11.23 15.37 -5.46
C VAL A 78 11.60 16.13 -4.18
N LYS A 79 10.89 15.90 -3.07
CA LYS A 79 11.19 16.52 -1.77
C LYS A 79 12.59 16.15 -1.28
N THR A 80 12.96 14.86 -1.34
CA THR A 80 14.27 14.36 -0.92
C THR A 80 15.40 14.99 -1.72
N ILE A 81 15.28 15.09 -3.05
CA ILE A 81 16.30 15.68 -3.92
C ILE A 81 16.46 17.18 -3.61
N LEU A 82 15.35 17.93 -3.56
CA LEU A 82 15.39 19.37 -3.30
C LEU A 82 16.02 19.70 -1.94
N LEU A 83 15.64 18.96 -0.88
CA LEU A 83 16.23 19.13 0.44
C LEU A 83 17.71 18.74 0.45
N SER A 84 18.07 17.63 -0.18
CA SER A 84 19.48 17.21 -0.26
C SER A 84 20.35 18.28 -0.92
N ILE A 85 19.88 18.90 -2.01
CA ILE A 85 20.59 19.99 -2.69
C ILE A 85 20.73 21.21 -1.77
N ALA A 86 19.65 21.60 -1.08
CA ALA A 86 19.69 22.74 -0.15
C ALA A 86 20.72 22.52 0.98
N PHE A 87 20.74 21.32 1.57
CA PHE A 87 21.70 20.96 2.61
C PHE A 87 23.14 20.94 2.10
N LEU A 88 23.38 20.43 0.89
CA LEU A 88 24.70 20.48 0.25
C LEU A 88 25.17 21.94 0.03
N PHE A 89 24.27 22.83 -0.38
CA PHE A 89 24.59 24.25 -0.54
C PHE A 89 25.02 24.92 0.79
N PHE A 90 24.29 24.65 1.87
CA PHE A 90 24.66 25.16 3.20
C PHE A 90 25.98 24.59 3.72
N ALA A 91 26.25 23.31 3.45
CA ALA A 91 27.50 22.67 3.83
C ALA A 91 28.72 23.31 3.12
N ILE A 92 28.62 23.58 1.82
CA ILE A 92 29.68 24.22 1.04
C ILE A 92 29.90 25.68 1.48
N SER A 93 28.85 26.35 1.97
CA SER A 93 28.88 27.77 2.36
C SER A 93 29.55 28.05 3.72
N GLY A 94 30.17 27.06 4.38
CA GLY A 94 31.24 27.32 5.35
C GLY A 94 30.91 27.22 6.84
N TYR A 95 29.93 26.41 7.26
CA TYR A 95 29.79 26.04 8.68
C TYR A 95 30.85 24.97 9.04
N ASN A 96 32.06 25.44 9.37
CA ASN A 96 33.30 24.65 9.52
C ASN A 96 33.39 23.66 10.70
N GLU A 97 32.29 23.33 11.36
CA GLU A 97 32.30 22.32 12.41
C GLU A 97 31.82 20.99 11.83
N ILE A 98 32.71 20.00 11.75
CA ILE A 98 32.41 18.65 11.25
C ILE A 98 31.16 18.07 11.94
N ALA A 99 30.96 18.39 13.22
CA ALA A 99 29.77 18.00 13.99
C ALA A 99 28.46 18.62 13.44
N ILE A 100 28.49 19.89 13.01
CA ILE A 100 27.34 20.57 12.41
C ILE A 100 27.01 19.94 11.04
N PHE A 101 28.04 19.62 10.25
CA PHE A 101 27.87 18.95 8.97
C PHE A 101 27.21 17.56 9.12
N ILE A 102 27.64 16.76 10.11
CA ILE A 102 27.04 15.44 10.39
C ILE A 102 25.56 15.57 10.77
N ILE A 103 25.21 16.55 11.62
CA ILE A 103 23.82 16.81 12.01
C ILE A 103 22.98 17.29 10.82
N GLN A 104 23.56 18.13 9.95
CA GLN A 104 22.91 18.62 8.74
C GLN A 104 22.58 17.49 7.75
N LEU A 105 23.43 16.47 7.63
CA LEU A 105 23.17 15.33 6.75
C LEU A 105 22.15 14.32 7.28
N ALA A 106 21.80 14.37 8.56
CA ALA A 106 20.88 13.40 9.15
C ALA A 106 19.48 13.45 8.51
N ILE A 107 18.95 14.65 8.25
CA ILE A 107 17.61 14.82 7.66
C ILE A 107 17.55 14.31 6.20
N PRO A 108 18.45 14.73 5.29
CA PRO A 108 18.50 14.16 3.94
C PRO A 108 18.64 12.64 3.92
N LEU A 109 19.47 12.08 4.81
CA LEU A 109 19.68 10.63 4.87
C LEU A 109 18.41 9.89 5.33
N LEU A 110 17.68 10.41 6.31
CA LEU A 110 16.39 9.85 6.74
C LEU A 110 15.35 9.90 5.62
N LEU A 111 15.26 11.02 4.89
CA LEU A 111 14.35 11.14 3.75
C LEU A 111 14.73 10.22 2.59
N LEU A 112 16.02 10.03 2.36
CA LEU A 112 16.51 9.07 1.37
C LEU A 112 16.14 7.63 1.76
N GLN A 113 16.33 7.26 3.03
CA GLN A 113 15.93 5.96 3.54
C GLN A 113 14.43 5.72 3.38
N GLN A 114 13.59 6.72 3.70
CA GLN A 114 12.14 6.65 3.50
C GLN A 114 11.78 6.47 2.02
N ALA A 115 12.41 7.25 1.12
CA ALA A 115 12.19 7.15 -0.33
C ALA A 115 12.57 5.77 -0.87
N ILE A 116 13.69 5.20 -0.43
CA ILE A 116 14.12 3.84 -0.81
C ILE A 116 13.14 2.78 -0.29
N LYS A 117 12.70 2.88 0.97
CA LYS A 117 11.71 1.95 1.54
C LYS A 117 10.42 1.98 0.74
N GLN A 118 9.90 3.17 0.43
CA GLN A 118 8.68 3.33 -0.35
C GLN A 118 8.85 2.88 -1.81
N GLN A 119 10.02 3.09 -2.41
CA GLN A 119 10.36 2.56 -3.73
C GLN A 119 10.26 1.05 -3.77
N LEU A 120 10.85 0.36 -2.79
CA LEU A 120 10.80 -1.10 -2.69
C LEU A 120 9.35 -1.57 -2.51
N TYR A 121 8.58 -0.90 -1.65
CA TYR A 121 7.15 -1.17 -1.46
C TYR A 121 6.36 -1.08 -2.77
N VAL A 122 6.53 0.00 -3.54
CA VAL A 122 5.83 0.19 -4.84
C VAL A 122 6.24 -0.88 -5.85
N VAL A 123 7.53 -1.25 -5.91
CA VAL A 123 8.01 -2.31 -6.81
C VAL A 123 7.35 -3.65 -6.45
N ARG A 124 7.31 -4.01 -5.16
CA ARG A 124 6.68 -5.26 -4.70
C ARG A 124 5.19 -5.30 -4.98
N LEU A 125 4.46 -4.20 -4.74
CA LEU A 125 3.05 -4.10 -5.10
C LEU A 125 2.84 -4.25 -6.61
N LYS A 126 3.70 -3.64 -7.44
CA LYS A 126 3.62 -3.78 -8.90
C LYS A 126 3.76 -5.23 -9.34
N GLU A 127 4.67 -5.98 -8.72
CA GLU A 127 4.88 -7.40 -9.02
C GLU A 127 3.65 -8.24 -8.64
N VAL A 128 3.08 -8.05 -7.44
CA VAL A 128 1.84 -8.70 -7.00
C VAL A 128 0.69 -8.36 -7.94
N LEU A 129 0.52 -7.08 -8.30
CA LEU A 129 -0.51 -6.63 -9.21
C LEU A 129 -0.40 -7.28 -10.60
N ALA A 130 0.82 -7.41 -11.12
CA ALA A 130 1.06 -8.11 -12.38
C ALA A 130 0.65 -9.59 -12.30
N ARG A 131 0.97 -10.27 -11.19
CA ARG A 131 0.58 -11.67 -10.98
C ARG A 131 -0.92 -11.83 -10.82
N TYR A 132 -1.61 -10.92 -10.13
CA TYR A 132 -3.07 -10.91 -10.10
C TYR A 132 -3.67 -10.81 -11.51
N ARG A 133 -3.20 -9.89 -12.35
CA ARG A 133 -3.64 -9.77 -13.75
C ARG A 133 -3.43 -11.09 -14.51
N THR A 134 -2.28 -11.74 -14.34
CA THR A 134 -2.04 -13.06 -14.96
C THR A 134 -2.99 -14.14 -14.44
N ILE A 135 -3.29 -14.14 -13.14
CA ILE A 135 -4.21 -15.12 -12.54
C ILE A 135 -5.63 -14.89 -13.08
N PHE A 136 -6.18 -13.69 -12.97
CA PHE A 136 -7.54 -13.39 -13.37
C PHE A 136 -7.76 -13.48 -14.89
N ASN A 137 -6.76 -13.19 -15.72
CA ASN A 137 -6.83 -13.47 -17.16
C ASN A 137 -6.98 -14.96 -17.51
N ASN A 138 -6.49 -15.86 -16.65
CA ASN A 138 -6.43 -17.29 -16.93
C ASN A 138 -7.45 -18.12 -16.12
N ILE A 139 -8.13 -17.51 -15.14
CA ILE A 139 -9.19 -18.18 -14.38
C ILE A 139 -10.39 -18.35 -15.30
N LYS A 140 -10.57 -19.57 -15.82
CA LYS A 140 -11.83 -20.02 -16.42
C LYS A 140 -12.74 -20.71 -15.39
N ASN A 141 -12.15 -21.34 -14.37
CA ASN A 141 -12.82 -21.99 -13.24
C ASN A 141 -11.91 -21.95 -11.99
N VAL A 142 -12.51 -21.91 -10.79
CA VAL A 142 -11.77 -22.04 -9.53
C VAL A 142 -11.32 -23.49 -9.36
N THR A 143 -10.02 -23.73 -9.55
CA THR A 143 -9.37 -25.02 -9.30
C THR A 143 -8.55 -24.95 -8.02
N GLU A 144 -8.16 -26.08 -7.45
CA GLU A 144 -7.23 -26.13 -6.31
C GLU A 144 -5.90 -25.40 -6.61
N TYR A 145 -5.42 -25.52 -7.85
CA TYR A 145 -4.22 -24.81 -8.30
C TYR A 145 -4.40 -23.28 -8.35
N ASN A 146 -5.54 -22.81 -8.85
CA ASN A 146 -5.85 -21.38 -8.86
C ASN A 146 -6.08 -20.83 -7.45
N THR A 147 -6.66 -21.66 -6.56
CA THR A 147 -6.86 -21.38 -5.13
C THR A 147 -5.52 -21.15 -4.43
N ALA A 148 -4.54 -22.05 -4.62
CA ALA A 148 -3.21 -21.88 -4.05
C ALA A 148 -2.50 -20.61 -4.56
N LYS A 149 -2.64 -20.28 -5.85
CA LYS A 149 -2.10 -19.05 -6.42
C LYS A 149 -2.74 -17.79 -5.81
N LEU A 150 -4.06 -17.76 -5.69
CA LEU A 150 -4.77 -16.64 -5.07
C LEU A 150 -4.34 -16.45 -3.62
N LEU A 151 -4.30 -17.54 -2.85
CA LEU A 151 -3.87 -17.49 -1.46
C LEU A 151 -2.44 -16.96 -1.32
N ARG A 152 -1.51 -17.41 -2.18
CA ARG A 152 -0.14 -16.87 -2.21
C ARG A 152 -0.14 -15.36 -2.42
N GLU A 153 -0.85 -14.86 -3.43
CA GLU A 153 -0.85 -13.41 -3.71
C GLU A 153 -1.53 -12.60 -2.60
N ILE A 154 -2.58 -13.12 -1.96
CA ILE A 154 -3.21 -12.49 -0.80
C ILE A 154 -2.20 -12.36 0.34
N LEU A 155 -1.48 -13.44 0.67
CA LEU A 155 -0.48 -13.44 1.73
C LEU A 155 0.70 -12.52 1.41
N GLU A 156 1.18 -12.51 0.16
CA GLU A 156 2.23 -11.59 -0.27
C GLU A 156 1.80 -10.14 -0.18
N TYR A 157 0.57 -9.81 -0.62
CA TYR A 157 0.02 -8.47 -0.49
C TYR A 157 -0.04 -8.03 0.98
N GLU A 158 -0.68 -8.81 1.85
CA GLU A 158 -0.81 -8.50 3.27
C GLU A 158 0.55 -8.43 4.00
N GLY A 159 1.51 -9.25 3.56
CA GLY A 159 2.90 -9.18 4.02
C GLY A 159 3.59 -7.88 3.62
N ILE A 160 3.39 -7.40 2.39
CA ILE A 160 3.92 -6.12 1.90
C ILE A 160 3.30 -4.94 2.67
N ILE A 161 1.99 -4.94 2.90
CA ILE A 161 1.31 -3.90 3.69
C ILE A 161 1.89 -3.85 5.11
N SER A 162 2.00 -5.01 5.75
CA SER A 162 2.50 -5.13 7.13
C SER A 162 3.97 -4.71 7.25
N TRP A 163 4.83 -5.09 6.30
CA TRP A 163 6.24 -4.69 6.27
C TRP A 163 6.42 -3.20 5.93
N GLY A 164 5.62 -2.71 4.99
CA GLY A 164 5.64 -1.32 4.54
C GLY A 164 5.31 -0.38 5.69
N ASN A 165 4.27 -0.70 6.46
CA ASN A 165 3.73 0.13 7.53
C ASN A 165 3.58 1.60 7.08
N LEU A 166 3.19 1.79 5.82
CA LEU A 166 3.10 3.10 5.19
C LEU A 166 1.69 3.63 5.36
N LEU A 167 1.56 4.76 6.05
CA LEU A 167 0.32 5.53 6.07
C LEU A 167 0.15 6.15 4.68
N LEU A 168 -0.91 5.74 3.97
CA LEU A 168 -1.27 6.36 2.71
C LEU A 168 -1.80 7.77 2.97
N ASP A 169 -1.37 8.71 2.15
CA ASP A 169 -1.81 10.11 2.25
C ASP A 169 -3.30 10.22 1.90
N GLU A 170 -4.11 10.60 2.88
CA GLU A 170 -5.58 10.72 2.75
C GLU A 170 -5.97 11.70 1.65
N THR A 171 -5.21 12.79 1.48
CA THR A 171 -5.46 13.77 0.41
C THR A 171 -5.27 13.12 -0.96
N THR A 172 -4.19 12.37 -1.14
CA THR A 172 -3.93 11.63 -2.38
C THR A 172 -4.98 10.53 -2.60
N TYR A 173 -5.40 9.83 -1.54
CA TYR A 173 -6.49 8.86 -1.61
C TYR A 173 -7.78 9.53 -2.11
N ASN A 174 -8.24 10.59 -1.46
CA ASN A 174 -9.49 11.28 -1.82
C ASN A 174 -9.45 11.83 -3.25
N ASN A 175 -8.31 12.34 -3.70
CA ASN A 175 -8.14 12.86 -5.06
C ASN A 175 -8.17 11.77 -6.12
N LEU A 176 -7.63 10.57 -5.82
CA LEU A 176 -7.54 9.47 -6.78
C LEU A 176 -8.73 8.51 -6.69
N ASN A 177 -9.49 8.51 -5.60
CA ASN A 177 -10.51 7.50 -5.33
C ASN A 177 -11.53 7.38 -6.47
N ALA A 178 -12.12 8.50 -6.89
CA ALA A 178 -13.12 8.49 -7.97
C ALA A 178 -12.56 7.95 -9.30
N GLU A 179 -11.33 8.32 -9.66
CA GLU A 179 -10.65 7.84 -10.87
C GLU A 179 -10.33 6.34 -10.77
N LEU A 180 -9.76 5.91 -9.64
CA LEU A 180 -9.36 4.52 -9.42
C LEU A 180 -10.56 3.59 -9.32
N SER A 181 -11.67 4.01 -8.70
CA SER A 181 -12.91 3.25 -8.69
C SER A 181 -13.45 3.05 -10.10
N ALA A 182 -13.45 4.10 -10.95
CA ALA A 182 -13.86 3.96 -12.35
C ALA A 182 -12.96 2.99 -13.13
N GLN A 183 -11.64 3.10 -12.97
CA GLN A 183 -10.68 2.17 -13.58
C GLN A 183 -10.84 0.73 -13.07
N TRP A 184 -11.20 0.56 -11.80
CA TRP A 184 -11.46 -0.75 -11.23
C TRP A 184 -12.71 -1.39 -11.83
N GLU A 185 -13.79 -0.63 -12.02
CA GLU A 185 -14.99 -1.11 -12.71
C GLU A 185 -14.69 -1.56 -14.15
N GLU A 186 -13.82 -0.84 -14.87
CA GLU A 186 -13.35 -1.26 -16.19
C GLU A 186 -12.56 -2.57 -16.13
N LYS A 187 -11.71 -2.76 -15.11
CA LYS A 187 -10.94 -4.00 -14.90
C LYS A 187 -11.82 -5.18 -14.56
N LYS A 188 -12.88 -4.99 -13.78
CA LYS A 188 -13.85 -6.06 -13.50
C LYS A 188 -14.48 -6.56 -14.80
N LYS A 189 -14.81 -5.65 -15.72
CA LYS A 189 -15.31 -5.99 -17.06
C LYS A 189 -14.25 -6.70 -17.91
N GLU A 190 -13.01 -6.21 -17.91
CA GLU A 190 -11.87 -6.80 -18.65
C GLU A 190 -11.64 -8.27 -18.23
N TYR A 191 -11.66 -8.55 -16.94
CA TYR A 191 -11.38 -9.88 -16.39
C TYR A 191 -12.62 -10.75 -16.18
N SER A 192 -13.79 -10.33 -16.66
CA SER A 192 -15.07 -11.03 -16.44
C SER A 192 -15.31 -11.41 -14.97
N ILE A 193 -15.00 -10.48 -14.05
CA ILE A 193 -15.27 -10.65 -12.62
C ILE A 193 -16.75 -10.35 -12.40
N VAL A 194 -17.55 -11.40 -12.14
CA VAL A 194 -19.02 -11.34 -11.95
C VAL A 194 -19.42 -12.06 -10.68
#